data_AF-A0A3M7B9T6-F1
#
_entry.id   AF-A0A3M7B9T6-F1
#
_cell.length_a   1.000
_cell.length_b   1.000
_cell.length_c   1.000
_cell.angle_alpha   90.00
_cell.angle_beta   90.00
_cell.angle_gamma   90.00
#
_symmetry.space_group_name_H-M   'P 1'
#
loop_
_entity.id
_entity.type
_entity.pdbx_description
1 polymer ?
#
loop_
_entity_poly.entity_id
_entity_poly.type
_entity_poly.pdbx_seq_one_letter_code
_entity_poly.pdbx_strand_id
1 'polypeptide(L)'
;MTDFAKFYDAFDDPALKHGFRDLDDSAQLGELMETVQRSSTSNFVLDFSDASACVAFDLSTSSVANLLNAEQPETAMGRWINIFYPYQHRPLLELLAKRYDFSPRQLGLMCSDPLPPRRSPHSSQTESSRSKHFWRRRLKSTSLDSDIEKGVDELSEHSSISSYDSAAKGNLYRIVDDVWHYTSVDFGRNYTCIGYNSLYGTKYSGDQVGDGLLPHCTRVWTWLLLCRDNTVITINEDPFPSAQGRLDTIQRRILKETRRNLANVFRALSNIEEDQLLTQNPMTLLPIRTRLGDTPEETAHRETDAPGLLFYYLFENWHNSYTLITRKESRYGIELTDLRKQMMLSPQLSHIDRLDSIGRELGVLKRHYQSYTRIVDRLLEPRPATAASLENSRIASSETSQASLDTVRPLITERESMLGVSLSSAARVRFKRFKDQIDLYALSEVDDYMKQKESLIAMNFNLIAMKESVDMERLTRVTLLLTKATILFLPVSLMSAYFSIDLTGERYTVTEYWVSFGIILFCSWVALFLFGVLSGSVQTVVVLRNLWRGAKRFGKWLSCAR
;
A
#
# COMPACT_ATOMS: atom_id res chain seq x y z
N MET A 1 6.23 48.82 -6.48
CA MET A 1 5.96 48.26 -5.14
C MET A 1 4.73 47.41 -5.25
N THR A 2 4.88 46.10 -5.09
CA THR A 2 3.78 45.14 -5.08
C THR A 2 2.82 45.47 -3.93
N ASP A 3 1.54 45.16 -4.10
CA ASP A 3 0.50 45.40 -3.09
C ASP A 3 0.81 44.66 -1.78
N PHE A 4 1.36 43.45 -1.90
CA PHE A 4 1.83 42.65 -0.76
C PHE A 4 2.94 43.32 0.06
N ALA A 5 3.91 44.01 -0.57
CA ALA A 5 4.98 44.68 0.18
C ALA A 5 4.42 45.75 1.12
N LYS A 6 3.43 46.53 0.66
CA LYS A 6 2.74 47.53 1.49
C LYS A 6 1.92 46.89 2.60
N PHE A 7 1.27 45.76 2.30
CA PHE A 7 0.50 45.00 3.28
C PHE A 7 1.37 44.50 4.43
N TYR A 8 2.53 43.90 4.13
CA TYR A 8 3.45 43.41 5.16
C TYR A 8 4.14 44.53 5.95
N ASP A 9 4.44 45.67 5.30
CA ASP A 9 5.04 46.84 5.96
C ASP A 9 4.14 47.48 7.02
N ALA A 10 2.82 47.25 6.94
CA ALA A 10 1.82 47.74 7.88
C ALA A 10 1.78 46.98 9.21
N PHE A 11 2.44 45.83 9.31
CA PHE A 11 2.52 45.08 10.56
C PHE A 11 3.67 45.59 11.45
N ASP A 12 3.41 45.67 12.76
CA ASP A 12 4.42 45.96 13.77
C ASP A 12 5.32 44.74 14.10
N ASP A 13 4.92 43.54 13.67
CA ASP A 13 5.68 42.30 13.88
C ASP A 13 6.86 42.23 12.89
N PRO A 14 8.13 42.21 13.36
CA PRO A 14 9.30 42.14 12.49
C PRO A 14 9.33 40.85 11.65
N ALA A 15 8.76 39.76 12.15
CA ALA A 15 8.71 38.50 11.40
C ALA A 15 7.78 38.60 10.19
N LEU A 16 6.69 39.37 10.28
CA LEU A 16 5.80 39.63 9.15
C LEU A 16 6.38 40.68 8.21
N LYS A 17 6.96 41.75 8.77
CA LYS A 17 7.50 42.85 7.97
C LYS A 17 8.71 42.47 7.11
N HIS A 18 9.61 41.64 7.63
CA HIS A 18 10.86 41.27 6.96
C HIS A 18 10.95 39.79 6.59
N GLY A 19 10.03 38.94 7.05
CA GLY A 19 10.09 37.50 6.80
C GLY A 19 9.51 37.05 5.46
N PHE A 20 8.65 37.87 4.84
CA PHE A 20 8.10 37.56 3.52
C PHE A 20 9.11 37.85 2.41
N ARG A 21 9.37 36.82 1.61
CA ARG A 21 10.28 36.84 0.46
C ARG A 21 9.49 36.66 -0.82
N ASP A 22 9.94 37.32 -1.88
CA ASP A 22 9.30 37.26 -3.19
C ASP A 22 9.64 35.94 -3.89
N LEU A 23 8.61 35.18 -4.26
CA LEU A 23 8.73 33.91 -4.97
C LEU A 23 8.96 34.12 -6.47
N ASP A 24 8.68 35.32 -6.98
CA ASP A 24 8.87 35.71 -8.38
C ASP A 24 10.26 36.35 -8.62
N ASP A 25 11.13 36.39 -7.60
CA ASP A 25 12.54 36.76 -7.76
C ASP A 25 13.43 35.54 -8.10
N SER A 26 13.97 35.53 -9.32
CA SER A 26 14.89 34.51 -9.83
C SER A 26 16.12 34.25 -8.96
N ALA A 27 16.61 35.27 -8.25
CA ALA A 27 17.77 35.12 -7.37
C ALA A 27 17.42 34.34 -6.09
N GLN A 28 16.16 34.41 -5.64
CA GLN A 28 15.70 33.81 -4.39
C GLN A 28 15.05 32.44 -4.60
N LEU A 29 14.45 32.18 -5.76
CA LEU A 29 13.68 30.96 -6.04
C LEU A 29 14.45 29.67 -5.68
N GLY A 30 15.73 29.57 -6.02
CA GLY A 30 16.55 28.39 -5.73
C GLY A 30 16.66 28.10 -4.22
N GLU A 31 16.88 29.14 -3.41
CA GLU A 31 16.99 29.03 -1.95
C GLU A 31 15.63 28.72 -1.30
N LEU A 32 14.55 29.36 -1.80
CA LEU A 32 13.18 29.12 -1.34
C LEU A 32 12.77 27.66 -1.59
N MET A 33 13.07 27.13 -2.78
CA MET A 33 12.81 25.74 -3.15
C MET A 33 13.57 24.74 -2.27
N GLU A 34 14.84 25.02 -1.95
CA GLU A 34 15.62 24.18 -1.05
C GLU A 34 15.03 24.20 0.37
N THR A 35 14.58 25.38 0.83
CA THR A 35 13.99 25.58 2.15
C THR A 35 12.68 24.80 2.30
N VAL A 36 11.79 24.79 1.30
CA VAL A 36 10.56 23.98 1.33
C VAL A 36 10.84 22.48 1.49
N GLN A 37 11.91 21.99 0.86
CA GLN A 37 12.27 20.57 0.90
C GLN A 37 13.08 20.17 2.15
N ARG A 38 13.57 21.14 2.93
CA ARG A 38 14.44 20.91 4.09
C ARG A 38 13.66 20.32 5.27
N SER A 39 14.21 19.30 5.92
CA SER A 39 13.58 18.64 7.07
C SER A 39 13.40 19.55 8.30
N SER A 40 14.16 20.65 8.39
CA SER A 40 14.06 21.61 9.49
C SER A 40 12.86 22.55 9.36
N THR A 41 12.30 22.70 8.15
CA THR A 41 11.18 23.59 7.91
C THR A 41 9.93 23.00 8.55
N SER A 42 9.33 23.79 9.45
CA SER A 42 8.22 23.42 10.30
C SER A 42 6.89 23.87 9.70
N ASN A 43 6.84 25.12 9.20
CA ASN A 43 5.66 25.66 8.54
C ASN A 43 6.05 26.74 7.51
N PHE A 44 5.13 27.08 6.62
CA PHE A 44 5.24 28.29 5.81
C PHE A 44 3.86 28.86 5.50
N VAL A 45 3.83 30.15 5.19
CA VAL A 45 2.66 30.86 4.69
C VAL A 45 3.04 31.52 3.36
N LEU A 46 2.25 31.26 2.33
CA LEU A 46 2.42 31.80 0.99
C LEU A 46 1.15 32.53 0.57
N ASP A 47 1.26 33.82 0.31
CA ASP A 47 0.17 34.62 -0.27
C ASP A 47 0.46 34.85 -1.74
N PHE A 48 -0.56 34.70 -2.59
CA PHE A 48 -0.39 34.82 -4.03
C PHE A 48 -1.55 35.57 -4.69
N SER A 49 -1.23 36.25 -5.78
CA SER A 49 -2.14 36.91 -6.71
C SER A 49 -1.75 36.57 -8.14
N ASP A 50 -2.45 37.11 -9.15
CA ASP A 50 -1.99 36.99 -10.54
C ASP A 50 -0.58 37.58 -10.71
N ALA A 51 -0.31 38.74 -10.12
CA ALA A 51 0.91 39.52 -10.38
C ALA A 51 2.11 39.19 -9.48
N SER A 52 1.89 38.76 -8.24
CA SER A 52 2.98 38.49 -7.28
C SER A 52 2.68 37.31 -6.35
N ALA A 53 3.72 36.60 -5.91
CA ALA A 53 3.63 35.63 -4.82
C ALA A 53 4.72 35.87 -3.76
N CYS A 54 4.35 35.83 -2.49
CA CYS A 54 5.27 36.06 -1.38
C CYS A 54 5.15 34.94 -0.35
N VAL A 55 6.27 34.50 0.21
CA VAL A 55 6.33 33.39 1.17
C VAL A 55 7.15 33.76 2.40
N ALA A 56 6.67 33.35 3.57
CA ALA A 56 7.41 33.37 4.82
C ALA A 56 7.49 31.95 5.41
N PHE A 57 8.62 31.62 6.03
CA PHE A 57 8.87 30.31 6.64
C PHE A 57 8.94 30.40 8.15
N ASP A 58 8.56 29.32 8.82
CA ASP A 58 8.73 29.12 10.26
C ASP A 58 8.17 30.27 11.12
N LEU A 59 6.97 30.76 10.74
CA LEU A 59 6.29 31.81 11.48
C LEU A 59 5.81 31.31 12.84
N SER A 60 5.86 32.19 13.83
CA SER A 60 5.35 31.92 15.17
C SER A 60 3.81 31.89 15.19
N THR A 61 3.21 31.19 16.16
CA THR A 61 1.75 31.15 16.31
C THR A 61 1.14 32.56 16.47
N SER A 62 1.82 33.47 17.16
CA SER A 62 1.38 34.87 17.31
C SER A 62 1.46 35.65 15.98
N SER A 63 2.51 35.44 15.19
CA SER A 63 2.65 36.09 13.88
C SER A 63 1.56 35.63 12.92
N VAL A 64 1.26 34.32 12.91
CA VAL A 64 0.14 33.78 12.11
C VAL A 64 -1.21 34.29 12.61
N ALA A 65 -1.39 34.45 13.93
CA ALA A 65 -2.60 35.05 14.51
C ALA A 65 -2.83 36.47 13.98
N ASN A 66 -1.80 37.31 14.03
CA ASN A 66 -1.84 38.69 13.55
C ASN A 66 -2.17 38.74 12.05
N LEU A 67 -1.54 37.87 11.27
CA LEU A 67 -1.75 37.76 9.83
C LEU A 67 -3.16 37.28 9.44
N LEU A 68 -3.79 36.42 10.26
CA LEU A 68 -5.17 35.95 10.04
C LEU A 68 -6.24 36.93 10.52
N ASN A 69 -5.90 37.83 11.43
CA ASN A 69 -6.80 38.87 11.92
C ASN A 69 -6.83 40.10 11.02
N ALA A 70 -5.78 40.33 10.23
CA ALA A 70 -5.76 41.38 9.23
C ALA A 70 -6.62 41.02 8.00
N GLU A 71 -7.24 42.03 7.39
CA GLU A 71 -7.93 41.88 6.11
C GLU A 71 -6.90 41.66 5.00
N GLN A 72 -7.12 40.66 4.14
CA GLN A 72 -6.23 40.40 3.01
C GLN A 72 -6.31 41.56 1.99
N PRO A 73 -5.22 41.83 1.24
CA PRO A 73 -5.26 42.77 0.12
C PRO A 73 -6.35 42.38 -0.88
N GLU A 74 -7.04 43.36 -1.47
CA GLU A 74 -8.07 43.11 -2.50
C GLU A 74 -7.54 42.34 -3.71
N THR A 75 -6.24 42.46 -3.98
CA THR A 75 -5.56 41.77 -5.07
C THR A 75 -5.19 40.31 -4.74
N ALA A 76 -5.37 39.86 -3.49
CA ALA A 76 -5.00 38.51 -3.06
C ALA A 76 -6.01 37.48 -3.59
N MET A 77 -5.52 36.47 -4.30
CA MET A 77 -6.35 35.38 -4.79
C MET A 77 -6.52 34.27 -3.75
N GLY A 78 -5.50 34.05 -2.95
CA GLY A 78 -5.55 33.07 -1.88
C GLY A 78 -4.28 33.05 -1.04
N ARG A 79 -4.40 32.33 0.06
CA ARG A 79 -3.33 32.08 1.03
C ARG A 79 -3.13 30.58 1.17
N TRP A 80 -1.89 30.14 1.17
CA TRP A 80 -1.52 28.76 1.46
C TRP A 80 -0.74 28.69 2.78
N ILE A 81 -1.30 27.99 3.76
CA ILE A 81 -0.63 27.68 5.02
C ILE A 81 -0.26 26.20 4.99
N ASN A 82 1.02 25.88 5.14
CA ASN A 82 1.48 24.51 5.25
C ASN A 82 2.10 24.25 6.62
N ILE A 83 1.69 23.15 7.25
CA ILE A 83 2.19 22.70 8.55
C ILE A 83 2.79 21.31 8.38
N PHE A 84 4.08 21.17 8.67
CA PHE A 84 4.72 19.88 8.85
C PHE A 84 4.66 19.48 10.32
N TYR A 85 4.67 18.18 10.61
CA TYR A 85 4.84 17.68 11.97
C TYR A 85 3.78 18.22 12.95
N PRO A 86 2.47 18.02 12.68
CA PRO A 86 1.37 18.68 13.41
C PRO A 86 1.42 18.51 14.93
N TYR A 87 1.94 17.39 15.43
CA TYR A 87 2.10 17.13 16.86
C TYR A 87 2.97 18.18 17.57
N GLN A 88 3.89 18.84 16.86
CA GLN A 88 4.75 19.92 17.37
C GLN A 88 4.05 21.29 17.37
N HIS A 89 2.96 21.44 16.62
CA HIS A 89 2.28 22.72 16.34
C HIS A 89 0.89 22.80 16.95
N ARG A 90 0.64 22.13 18.09
CA ARG A 90 -0.68 22.14 18.78
C ARG A 90 -1.27 23.55 18.98
N PRO A 91 -0.50 24.57 19.44
CA PRO A 91 -1.05 25.92 19.62
C PRO A 91 -1.51 26.56 18.29
N LEU A 92 -0.79 26.30 17.20
CA LEU A 92 -1.16 26.79 15.87
C LEU A 92 -2.43 26.09 15.35
N LEU A 93 -2.54 24.78 15.56
CA LEU A 93 -3.74 24.01 15.18
C LEU A 93 -4.97 24.45 15.97
N GLU A 94 -4.83 24.73 17.27
CA GLU A 94 -5.90 25.28 18.10
C GLU A 94 -6.34 26.68 17.63
N LEU A 95 -5.39 27.51 17.19
CA LEU A 95 -5.69 28.83 16.63
C LEU A 95 -6.48 28.71 15.33
N LEU A 96 -6.05 27.86 14.41
CA LEU A 96 -6.75 27.62 13.15
C LEU A 96 -8.14 27.01 13.39
N ALA A 97 -8.25 26.09 14.34
CA ALA A 97 -9.52 25.50 14.74
C ALA A 97 -10.51 26.53 15.27
N LYS A 98 -10.05 27.49 16.08
CA LYS A 98 -10.88 28.60 16.56
C LYS A 98 -11.30 29.55 15.43
N ARG A 99 -10.40 29.84 14.49
CA ARG A 99 -10.68 30.75 13.36
C ARG A 99 -11.70 30.17 12.38
N TYR A 100 -11.55 28.89 12.05
CA TYR A 100 -12.34 28.23 11.00
C TYR A 100 -13.42 27.29 11.53
N ASP A 101 -13.59 27.18 12.85
CA ASP A 101 -14.63 26.37 13.52
C ASP A 101 -14.48 24.86 13.24
N PHE A 102 -13.25 24.33 13.38
CA PHE A 102 -12.99 22.89 13.21
C PHE A 102 -13.79 22.08 14.22
N SER A 103 -14.19 20.85 13.87
CA SER A 103 -14.86 19.98 14.85
C SER A 103 -13.87 19.52 15.96
N PRO A 104 -14.33 19.33 17.22
CA PRO A 104 -13.47 18.85 18.31
C PRO A 104 -12.78 17.52 17.98
N ARG A 105 -13.48 16.64 17.26
CA ARG A 105 -12.96 15.37 16.78
C ARG A 105 -11.80 15.55 15.81
N GLN A 106 -11.94 16.47 14.85
CA GLN A 106 -10.91 16.73 13.84
C GLN A 106 -9.68 17.37 14.47
N LEU A 107 -9.86 18.36 15.36
CA LEU A 107 -8.76 18.95 16.12
C LEU A 107 -8.06 17.90 16.99
N GLY A 108 -8.83 17.06 17.70
CA GLY A 108 -8.29 15.97 18.50
C GLY A 108 -7.44 15.00 17.68
N LEU A 109 -7.87 14.68 16.45
CA LEU A 109 -7.10 13.83 15.53
C LEU A 109 -5.80 14.50 15.07
N MET A 110 -5.83 15.78 14.71
CA MET A 110 -4.65 16.54 14.26
C MET A 110 -3.61 16.73 15.38
N CYS A 111 -4.05 16.88 16.62
CA CYS A 111 -3.18 17.07 17.79
C CYS A 111 -2.71 15.76 18.44
N SER A 112 -3.22 14.60 18.00
CA SER A 112 -2.86 13.30 18.56
C SER A 112 -1.39 12.96 18.31
N ASP A 113 -0.78 12.24 19.26
CA ASP A 113 0.62 11.82 19.17
C ASP A 113 0.74 10.64 18.17
N PRO A 114 1.64 10.73 17.16
CA PRO A 114 1.89 9.62 16.24
C PRO A 114 2.61 8.43 16.92
N LEU A 115 3.21 8.62 18.10
CA LEU A 115 3.85 7.52 18.84
C LEU A 115 2.81 6.80 19.72
N PRO A 116 2.59 5.48 19.52
CA PRO A 116 1.77 4.73 20.45
C PRO A 116 2.42 4.75 21.84
N PRO A 117 1.65 4.90 22.94
CA PRO A 117 2.21 4.81 24.28
C PRO A 117 2.89 3.45 24.44
N ARG A 118 4.20 3.48 24.66
CA ARG A 118 5.03 2.29 24.86
C ARG A 118 4.46 1.50 26.03
N ARG A 119 3.87 0.31 25.78
CA ARG A 119 3.60 -0.65 26.84
C ARG A 119 4.95 -1.06 27.42
N SER A 120 5.34 -0.51 28.57
CA SER A 120 6.39 -1.09 29.39
C SER A 120 5.94 -2.51 29.77
N PRO A 121 6.72 -3.57 29.47
CA PRO A 121 6.46 -4.87 30.07
C PRO A 121 6.87 -4.75 31.54
N HIS A 122 5.97 -4.24 32.38
CA HIS A 122 6.13 -4.32 33.81
C HIS A 122 5.98 -5.77 34.22
N SER A 123 7.11 -6.30 34.69
CA SER A 123 7.28 -7.47 35.52
C SER A 123 6.06 -7.74 36.41
N SER A 124 5.39 -8.86 36.16
CA SER A 124 4.89 -9.70 37.24
C SER A 124 5.81 -10.91 37.30
N GLN A 125 6.80 -10.81 38.19
CA GLN A 125 7.38 -11.97 38.80
C GLN A 125 6.22 -12.77 39.41
N THR A 126 5.98 -13.97 38.88
CA THR A 126 5.46 -15.04 39.73
C THR A 126 6.16 -16.32 39.34
N GLU A 127 7.02 -16.68 40.28
CA GLU A 127 7.74 -17.91 40.51
C GLU A 127 7.15 -19.19 39.93
N SER A 128 8.10 -20.01 39.52
CA SER A 128 8.05 -21.45 39.31
C SER A 128 6.94 -22.23 40.03
N SER A 129 6.24 -23.06 39.26
CA SER A 129 6.05 -24.46 39.66
C SER A 129 5.98 -25.37 38.44
N ARG A 130 6.94 -26.27 38.36
CA ARG A 130 6.93 -27.46 37.52
C ARG A 130 5.67 -28.28 37.82
N SER A 131 4.93 -28.72 36.80
CA SER A 131 4.38 -30.08 36.79
C SER A 131 3.89 -30.47 35.40
N LYS A 132 4.53 -31.50 34.86
CA LYS A 132 4.00 -32.35 33.80
C LYS A 132 2.68 -32.96 34.28
N HIS A 133 1.64 -33.02 33.46
CA HIS A 133 0.82 -34.25 33.34
C HIS A 133 -0.08 -34.22 32.11
N PHE A 134 0.28 -35.12 31.20
CA PHE A 134 -0.56 -35.70 30.15
C PHE A 134 -1.87 -36.25 30.72
N TRP A 135 -2.98 -35.96 30.02
CA TRP A 135 -4.23 -36.71 29.89
C TRP A 135 -4.43 -37.97 30.75
N ARG A 136 -5.43 -37.96 31.64
CA ARG A 136 -6.10 -39.19 32.13
C ARG A 136 -7.59 -39.00 32.45
N ARG A 137 -8.43 -39.48 31.53
CA ARG A 137 -9.67 -40.28 31.69
C ARG A 137 -10.60 -40.07 32.91
N ARG A 138 -11.82 -39.60 32.59
CA ARG A 138 -13.17 -40.25 32.65
C ARG A 138 -13.85 -40.63 34.00
N LEU A 139 -15.13 -40.21 34.06
CA LEU A 139 -16.32 -40.69 34.84
C LEU A 139 -16.50 -40.05 36.24
N LYS A 140 -17.67 -39.57 36.71
CA LYS A 140 -19.09 -39.83 36.37
C LYS A 140 -20.04 -38.75 36.99
N SER A 141 -21.04 -38.30 36.22
CA SER A 141 -22.43 -37.86 36.53
C SER A 141 -22.81 -37.02 37.78
N THR A 142 -23.50 -35.88 37.60
CA THR A 142 -25.00 -35.76 37.64
C THR A 142 -25.52 -34.33 37.28
N SER A 143 -26.41 -34.28 36.27
CA SER A 143 -27.56 -33.38 36.03
C SER A 143 -27.53 -31.87 36.36
N LEU A 144 -27.68 -31.00 35.35
CA LEU A 144 -28.96 -30.36 34.94
C LEU A 144 -28.75 -29.46 33.70
N ASP A 145 -29.78 -29.40 32.86
CA ASP A 145 -29.90 -28.68 31.57
C ASP A 145 -29.65 -27.17 31.65
N SER A 146 -28.88 -26.63 30.68
CA SER A 146 -29.35 -25.63 29.70
C SER A 146 -28.17 -25.09 28.86
N ASP A 147 -28.23 -25.33 27.55
CA ASP A 147 -27.64 -24.56 26.45
C ASP A 147 -26.11 -24.31 26.41
N ILE A 148 -25.39 -25.30 25.88
CA ILE A 148 -24.05 -25.15 25.30
C ILE A 148 -24.21 -25.12 23.78
N GLU A 149 -24.52 -23.94 23.24
CA GLU A 149 -24.36 -23.66 21.81
C GLU A 149 -23.92 -22.21 21.60
N LYS A 150 -22.69 -21.91 22.02
CA LYS A 150 -21.88 -20.81 21.48
C LYS A 150 -20.43 -21.16 21.69
N GLY A 151 -19.79 -21.64 20.62
CA GLY A 151 -18.34 -21.72 20.56
C GLY A 151 -17.78 -20.34 20.91
N VAL A 152 -16.87 -20.30 21.87
CA VAL A 152 -16.10 -19.10 22.18
C VAL A 152 -15.26 -18.81 20.95
N ASP A 153 -15.66 -17.80 20.20
CA ASP A 153 -14.98 -17.39 18.97
C ASP A 153 -13.70 -16.67 19.38
N GLU A 154 -12.59 -17.41 19.47
CA GLU A 154 -11.24 -16.90 19.80
C GLU A 154 -10.79 -15.77 18.83
N LEU A 155 -11.40 -15.65 17.65
CA LEU A 155 -11.19 -14.53 16.72
C LEU A 155 -11.85 -13.23 17.18
N SER A 156 -12.93 -13.31 17.98
CA SER A 156 -13.65 -12.16 18.51
C SER A 156 -12.89 -11.46 19.64
N GLU A 157 -12.10 -12.19 20.44
CA GLU A 157 -11.29 -11.60 21.53
C GLU A 157 -10.07 -10.84 20.98
N HIS A 158 -9.42 -11.33 19.92
CA HIS A 158 -8.27 -10.64 19.33
C HIS A 158 -8.63 -9.40 18.51
N SER A 159 -9.82 -9.37 17.90
CA SER A 159 -10.30 -8.22 17.13
C SER A 159 -11.01 -7.17 18.00
N SER A 160 -11.61 -7.56 19.12
CA SER A 160 -12.21 -6.62 20.08
C SER A 160 -11.19 -5.98 21.02
N ILE A 161 -10.12 -6.67 21.43
CA ILE A 161 -9.11 -6.08 22.34
C ILE A 161 -8.29 -4.97 21.66
N SER A 162 -8.03 -5.03 20.34
CA SER A 162 -7.28 -3.97 19.64
C SER A 162 -8.15 -2.77 19.24
N SER A 163 -9.42 -3.02 18.87
CA SER A 163 -10.36 -1.98 18.44
C SER A 163 -11.02 -1.26 19.61
N TYR A 164 -11.37 -1.98 20.68
CA TYR A 164 -12.00 -1.40 21.88
C TYR A 164 -11.01 -0.55 22.68
N ASP A 165 -9.74 -0.98 22.82
CA ASP A 165 -8.70 -0.22 23.54
C ASP A 165 -8.32 1.08 22.80
N SER A 166 -8.41 1.10 21.45
CA SER A 166 -8.11 2.28 20.62
C SER A 166 -9.21 3.35 20.65
N ALA A 167 -10.48 2.92 20.70
CA ALA A 167 -11.63 3.83 20.85
C ALA A 167 -11.84 4.26 22.32
N ALA A 168 -11.53 3.40 23.29
CA ALA A 168 -11.76 3.67 24.72
C ALA A 168 -10.58 4.37 25.44
N LYS A 169 -9.33 4.29 24.94
CA LYS A 169 -8.15 4.92 25.56
C LYS A 169 -7.51 6.10 24.81
N GLY A 170 -8.20 6.69 23.83
CA GLY A 170 -7.97 8.11 23.49
C GLY A 170 -6.80 8.46 22.55
N ASN A 171 -6.34 7.54 21.68
CA ASN A 171 -5.51 7.94 20.52
C ASN A 171 -6.19 7.56 19.20
N LEU A 172 -7.04 8.47 18.70
CA LEU A 172 -7.78 8.31 17.45
C LEU A 172 -6.85 8.17 16.23
N TYR A 173 -5.60 8.64 16.35
CA TYR A 173 -4.57 8.52 15.32
C TYR A 173 -4.22 7.07 14.99
N ARG A 174 -4.37 6.16 15.94
CA ARG A 174 -4.03 4.75 15.72
C ARG A 174 -4.83 4.12 14.58
N ILE A 175 -6.09 4.52 14.41
CA ILE A 175 -6.92 4.03 13.30
C ILE A 175 -6.36 4.52 11.95
N VAL A 176 -5.86 5.76 11.92
CA VAL A 176 -5.27 6.37 10.73
C VAL A 176 -3.97 5.66 10.33
N ASP A 177 -3.14 5.32 11.33
CA ASP A 177 -1.87 4.63 11.14
C ASP A 177 -2.06 3.15 10.75
N ASP A 178 -2.98 2.44 11.42
CA ASP A 178 -3.23 1.01 11.20
C ASP A 178 -3.93 0.74 9.84
N VAL A 179 -4.69 1.71 9.29
CA VAL A 179 -5.53 1.51 8.09
C VAL A 179 -5.07 2.35 6.90
N TRP A 180 -4.36 1.73 5.96
CA TRP A 180 -3.77 2.39 4.77
C TRP A 180 -4.77 3.05 3.80
N HIS A 181 -6.02 2.59 3.79
CA HIS A 181 -7.10 3.13 2.96
C HIS A 181 -8.10 3.95 3.77
N TYR A 182 -7.73 4.34 5.00
CA TYR A 182 -8.51 5.27 5.79
C TYR A 182 -8.55 6.61 5.07
N THR A 183 -9.75 7.17 4.99
CA THR A 183 -10.00 8.51 4.46
C THR A 183 -11.08 9.18 5.29
N SER A 184 -11.01 10.50 5.40
CA SER A 184 -12.04 11.31 6.04
C SER A 184 -12.38 12.49 5.13
N VAL A 185 -13.66 12.88 5.13
CA VAL A 185 -14.13 14.10 4.46
C VAL A 185 -15.09 14.77 5.43
N ASP A 186 -14.67 15.93 5.91
CA ASP A 186 -15.37 16.71 6.92
C ASP A 186 -15.78 18.06 6.33
N PHE A 187 -17.06 18.40 6.47
CA PHE A 187 -17.61 19.67 5.99
C PHE A 187 -17.99 20.51 7.20
N GLY A 188 -17.23 21.58 7.43
CA GLY A 188 -17.52 22.57 8.46
C GLY A 188 -18.37 23.71 7.92
N ARG A 189 -18.64 24.70 8.77
CA ARG A 189 -19.34 25.93 8.36
C ARG A 189 -18.48 26.82 7.46
N ASN A 190 -17.18 26.88 7.77
CA ASN A 190 -16.21 27.77 7.12
C ASN A 190 -15.09 27.02 6.40
N TYR A 191 -15.17 25.68 6.33
CA TYR A 191 -14.14 24.88 5.67
C TYR A 191 -14.70 23.58 5.08
N THR A 192 -13.99 23.04 4.09
CA THR A 192 -14.07 21.66 3.65
C THR A 192 -12.71 21.02 3.89
N CYS A 193 -12.66 19.89 4.60
CA CYS A 193 -11.42 19.16 4.90
C CYS A 193 -11.48 17.74 4.33
N ILE A 194 -10.38 17.33 3.73
CA ILE A 194 -10.10 15.93 3.41
C ILE A 194 -8.91 15.44 4.20
N GLY A 195 -9.01 14.25 4.77
CA GLY A 195 -7.92 13.49 5.33
C GLY A 195 -7.68 12.25 4.48
N TYR A 196 -6.45 12.05 4.03
CA TYR A 196 -6.11 10.90 3.19
C TYR A 196 -4.68 10.43 3.42
N ASN A 197 -4.50 9.12 3.29
CA ASN A 197 -3.18 8.52 3.20
C ASN A 197 -2.66 8.67 1.77
N SER A 198 -1.41 9.07 1.63
CA SER A 198 -0.64 9.06 0.38
C SER A 198 0.42 7.95 0.44
N LEU A 199 0.60 7.22 -0.65
CA LEU A 199 1.62 6.15 -0.74
C LEU A 199 2.78 6.60 -1.64
N TYR A 200 4.00 6.41 -1.14
CA TYR A 200 5.24 6.72 -1.87
C TYR A 200 6.05 5.45 -2.05
N GLY A 201 6.37 5.09 -3.30
CA GLY A 201 7.15 3.90 -3.59
C GLY A 201 8.59 4.03 -3.10
N THR A 202 8.97 3.21 -2.12
CA THR A 202 10.37 3.11 -1.69
C THR A 202 11.07 2.10 -2.58
N LYS A 203 11.83 2.56 -3.57
CA LYS A 203 12.71 1.68 -4.37
C LYS A 203 13.81 1.12 -3.45
N TYR A 204 13.56 -0.03 -2.83
CA TYR A 204 14.63 -0.82 -2.22
C TYR A 204 15.32 -1.61 -3.33
N SER A 205 16.58 -1.26 -3.61
CA SER A 205 17.46 -1.98 -4.54
C SER A 205 18.32 -3.03 -3.82
N GLY A 206 17.89 -3.53 -2.66
CA GLY A 206 18.72 -4.41 -1.82
C GLY A 206 17.91 -5.54 -1.17
N ASP A 207 17.97 -6.71 -1.80
CA ASP A 207 18.21 -8.06 -1.25
C ASP A 207 17.52 -8.58 0.02
N GLN A 208 16.46 -7.93 0.52
CA GLN A 208 15.52 -8.59 1.41
C GLN A 208 14.13 -8.56 0.80
N VAL A 209 13.77 -9.67 0.15
CA VAL A 209 12.39 -10.05 -0.12
C VAL A 209 11.73 -10.23 1.24
N GLY A 210 11.31 -9.11 1.83
CA GLY A 210 10.54 -9.13 3.07
C GLY A 210 9.22 -9.83 2.77
N ASP A 211 8.95 -10.88 3.52
CA ASP A 211 7.67 -11.61 3.57
C ASP A 211 6.59 -10.72 4.23
N GLY A 212 6.36 -9.55 3.63
CA GLY A 212 5.47 -8.52 4.13
C GLY A 212 4.09 -8.64 3.49
N LEU A 213 3.05 -8.57 4.32
CA LEU A 213 1.65 -8.46 3.91
C LEU A 213 1.31 -7.11 3.26
N LEU A 214 2.23 -6.15 3.30
CA LEU A 214 2.03 -4.74 2.93
C LEU A 214 2.95 -4.34 1.77
N PRO A 215 2.48 -3.45 0.86
CA PRO A 215 3.31 -2.90 -0.21
C PRO A 215 4.57 -2.22 0.33
N HIS A 216 5.68 -2.28 -0.41
CA HIS A 216 6.90 -1.53 -0.09
C HIS A 216 6.75 -0.04 -0.40
N CYS A 217 5.93 0.63 0.40
CA CYS A 217 5.63 2.04 0.30
C CYS A 217 5.79 2.71 1.67
N THR A 218 6.15 3.98 1.65
CA THR A 218 5.97 4.86 2.81
C THR A 218 4.59 5.48 2.72
N ARG A 219 3.77 5.25 3.75
CA ARG A 219 2.48 5.89 3.97
C ARG A 219 2.72 7.27 4.60
N VAL A 220 2.04 8.29 4.09
CA VAL A 220 2.00 9.64 4.68
C VAL A 220 0.56 10.11 4.78
N TRP A 221 0.06 10.35 5.98
CA TRP A 221 -1.23 10.97 6.24
C TRP A 221 -1.17 12.48 6.04
N THR A 222 -2.15 13.00 5.30
CA THR A 222 -2.27 14.42 4.97
C THR A 222 -3.69 14.88 5.24
N TRP A 223 -3.82 16.03 5.90
CA TRP A 223 -5.05 16.81 5.88
C TRP A 223 -4.90 17.96 4.90
N LEU A 224 -5.94 18.19 4.11
CA LEU A 224 -6.04 19.32 3.20
C LEU A 224 -7.37 20.02 3.44
N LEU A 225 -7.34 21.32 3.65
CA LEU A 225 -8.50 22.14 3.95
C LEU A 225 -8.63 23.29 2.97
N LEU A 226 -9.86 23.56 2.55
CA LEU A 226 -10.25 24.77 1.83
C LEU A 226 -11.17 25.59 2.72
N CYS A 227 -10.76 26.82 3.03
CA CYS A 227 -11.48 27.72 3.93
C CYS A 227 -12.26 28.80 3.16
N ARG A 228 -13.23 29.42 3.84
CA ARG A 228 -14.15 30.41 3.25
C ARG A 228 -13.46 31.68 2.76
N ASP A 229 -12.33 32.04 3.36
CA ASP A 229 -11.52 33.23 3.05
C ASP A 229 -10.43 32.95 2.01
N ASN A 230 -10.65 31.98 1.12
CA ASN A 230 -9.69 31.55 0.11
C ASN A 230 -8.36 31.01 0.66
N THR A 231 -8.30 30.67 1.96
CA THR A 231 -7.14 30.03 2.57
C THR A 231 -7.17 28.51 2.34
N VAL A 232 -6.09 27.97 1.79
CA VAL A 232 -5.83 26.53 1.68
C VAL A 232 -4.84 26.14 2.77
N ILE A 233 -5.17 25.10 3.55
CA ILE A 233 -4.30 24.62 4.63
C ILE A 233 -3.90 23.19 4.33
N THR A 234 -2.59 22.91 4.30
CA THR A 234 -2.04 21.56 4.24
C THR A 234 -1.37 21.20 5.55
N ILE A 235 -1.64 20.00 6.05
CA ILE A 235 -1.05 19.47 7.26
C ILE A 235 -0.51 18.08 6.94
N ASN A 236 0.80 17.90 7.02
CA ASN A 236 1.45 16.66 6.65
C ASN A 236 2.03 15.99 7.89
N GLU A 237 1.72 14.70 8.09
CA GLU A 237 2.29 13.94 9.19
C GLU A 237 3.82 13.81 9.11
N ASP A 238 4.43 13.42 10.22
CA ASP A 238 5.82 12.97 10.22
C ASP A 238 5.90 11.54 9.67
N PRO A 239 6.59 11.28 8.54
CA PRO A 239 6.83 9.91 8.08
C PRO A 239 7.78 9.13 9.00
N PHE A 240 8.56 9.83 9.85
CA PHE A 240 9.58 9.22 10.71
C PHE A 240 9.54 9.76 12.15
N PRO A 241 8.42 9.61 12.89
CA PRO A 241 8.26 10.16 14.23
C PRO A 241 9.28 9.59 15.23
N SER A 242 9.75 8.36 14.99
CA SER A 242 10.77 7.71 15.83
C SER A 242 12.19 8.24 15.64
N ALA A 243 12.48 9.00 14.57
CA ALA A 243 13.82 9.45 14.25
C ALA A 243 14.28 10.69 15.06
N GLN A 244 13.35 11.37 15.76
CA GLN A 244 13.65 12.52 16.63
C GLN A 244 14.57 13.57 15.97
N GLY A 245 14.32 13.88 14.69
CA GLY A 245 15.08 14.87 13.92
C GLY A 245 16.42 14.38 13.34
N ARG A 246 16.87 13.16 13.64
CA ARG A 246 18.10 12.57 13.09
C ARG A 246 17.77 11.56 11.99
N LEU A 247 17.53 12.09 10.79
CA LEU A 247 17.20 11.27 9.62
C LEU A 247 18.44 10.65 8.97
N ASP A 248 18.39 9.34 8.73
CA ASP A 248 19.35 8.62 7.91
C ASP A 248 19.28 9.08 6.43
N THR A 249 20.33 8.77 5.65
CA THR A 249 20.43 9.08 4.22
C THR A 249 19.23 8.58 3.41
N ILE A 250 18.73 7.37 3.71
CA ILE A 250 17.55 6.79 3.06
C ILE A 250 16.29 7.56 3.49
N GLN A 251 16.13 7.84 4.78
CA GLN A 251 14.99 8.58 5.32
C GLN A 251 14.93 10.01 4.75
N ARG A 252 16.07 10.68 4.59
CA ARG A 252 16.15 11.99 3.93
C ARG A 252 15.72 11.93 2.47
N ARG A 253 16.11 10.88 1.75
CA ARG A 253 15.67 10.67 0.36
C ARG A 253 14.16 10.46 0.30
N ILE A 254 13.61 9.60 1.17
CA ILE A 254 12.17 9.37 1.24
C ILE A 254 11.45 10.67 1.58
N LEU A 255 11.92 11.46 2.55
CA LEU A 255 11.33 12.75 2.89
C LEU A 255 11.30 13.71 1.68
N LYS A 256 12.39 13.78 0.91
CA LYS A 256 12.43 14.58 -0.33
C LYS A 256 11.38 14.09 -1.35
N GLU A 257 11.24 12.79 -1.54
CA GLU A 257 10.19 12.23 -2.40
C GLU A 257 8.78 12.55 -1.86
N THR A 258 8.57 12.48 -0.55
CA THR A 258 7.27 12.81 0.07
C THR A 258 6.85 14.26 -0.18
N ARG A 259 7.83 15.18 -0.16
CA ARG A 259 7.63 16.61 -0.39
C ARG A 259 7.69 17.02 -1.86
N ARG A 260 7.95 16.10 -2.80
CA ARG A 260 8.09 16.44 -4.23
C ARG A 260 6.85 17.10 -4.81
N ASN A 261 5.66 16.56 -4.56
CA ASN A 261 4.42 17.15 -5.10
C ASN A 261 4.21 18.57 -4.56
N LEU A 262 4.37 18.72 -3.25
CA LEU A 262 4.28 20.02 -2.57
C LEU A 262 5.28 21.02 -3.17
N ALA A 263 6.54 20.61 -3.39
CA ALA A 263 7.56 21.46 -4.00
C ALA A 263 7.23 21.82 -5.47
N ASN A 264 6.65 20.90 -6.23
CA ASN A 264 6.22 21.18 -7.61
C ASN A 264 5.07 22.20 -7.64
N VAL A 265 4.07 22.05 -6.75
CA VAL A 265 2.98 23.02 -6.60
C VAL A 265 3.51 24.37 -6.15
N PHE A 266 4.45 24.38 -5.19
CA PHE A 266 5.13 25.59 -4.74
C PHE A 266 5.87 26.29 -5.87
N ARG A 267 6.61 25.56 -6.72
CA ARG A 267 7.25 26.11 -7.92
C ARG A 267 6.22 26.64 -8.93
N ALA A 268 5.10 25.95 -9.11
CA ALA A 268 4.04 26.34 -10.05
C ALA A 268 3.27 27.61 -9.63
N LEU A 269 3.48 28.09 -8.40
CA LEU A 269 3.01 29.40 -7.93
C LEU A 269 4.01 30.53 -8.24
N SER A 270 5.16 30.25 -8.88
CA SER A 270 6.11 31.25 -9.35
C SER A 270 5.93 31.53 -10.85
N ASN A 271 6.17 32.77 -11.26
CA ASN A 271 6.09 33.20 -12.66
C ASN A 271 7.43 33.08 -13.43
N ILE A 272 8.56 32.74 -12.77
CA ILE A 272 9.91 32.84 -13.36
C ILE A 272 10.17 31.84 -14.51
N GLU A 273 9.52 30.67 -14.50
CA GLU A 273 9.82 29.57 -15.42
C GLU A 273 8.59 29.03 -16.17
N GLU A 274 7.54 29.83 -16.31
CA GLU A 274 6.28 29.40 -16.92
C GLU A 274 6.48 28.73 -18.29
N ASP A 275 7.21 29.40 -19.20
CA ASP A 275 7.46 28.90 -20.55
C ASP A 275 8.30 27.61 -20.57
N GLN A 276 9.27 27.48 -19.66
CA GLN A 276 10.14 26.31 -19.59
C GLN A 276 9.41 25.09 -19.00
N LEU A 277 8.54 25.30 -18.01
CA LEU A 277 7.75 24.25 -17.40
C LEU A 277 6.68 23.72 -18.37
N LEU A 278 6.00 24.62 -19.09
CA LEU A 278 5.01 24.26 -20.11
C LEU A 278 5.63 23.51 -21.30
N THR A 279 6.86 23.87 -21.70
CA THR A 279 7.56 23.21 -22.83
C THR A 279 8.20 21.88 -22.46
N GLN A 280 8.76 21.74 -21.25
CA GLN A 280 9.46 20.51 -20.85
C GLN A 280 8.53 19.45 -20.26
N ASN A 281 7.47 19.84 -19.56
CA ASN A 281 6.53 18.91 -18.94
C ASN A 281 5.08 19.44 -18.98
N PRO A 282 4.40 19.39 -20.13
CA PRO A 282 3.01 19.88 -20.26
C PRO A 282 2.00 19.10 -19.40
N MET A 283 2.42 17.97 -18.82
CA MET A 283 1.61 17.14 -17.92
C MET A 283 1.76 17.49 -16.43
N THR A 284 2.79 18.25 -16.02
CA THR A 284 3.14 18.46 -14.60
C THR A 284 2.56 19.75 -14.02
N LEU A 285 1.24 19.94 -14.13
CA LEU A 285 0.47 21.08 -13.59
C LEU A 285 0.38 22.25 -14.59
N LEU A 286 -0.86 22.69 -14.85
CA LEU A 286 -1.07 23.99 -15.49
C LEU A 286 -0.76 25.07 -14.44
N PRO A 287 -0.29 26.26 -14.86
CA PRO A 287 0.02 27.32 -13.93
C PRO A 287 -1.24 27.65 -13.12
N ILE A 288 -1.10 27.71 -11.79
CA ILE A 288 -2.23 28.00 -10.89
C ILE A 288 -2.62 29.47 -11.02
N ARG A 289 -1.64 30.33 -11.33
CA ARG A 289 -1.75 31.77 -11.47
C ARG A 289 -2.06 32.21 -12.91
N THR A 290 -1.49 31.54 -13.92
CA THR A 290 -1.65 31.91 -15.33
C THR A 290 -2.54 30.92 -16.11
N ARG A 291 -3.65 31.41 -16.66
CA ARG A 291 -4.50 30.65 -17.59
C ARG A 291 -4.28 31.11 -19.02
N LEU A 292 -4.44 30.18 -19.96
CA LEU A 292 -4.50 30.46 -21.40
C LEU A 292 -5.79 31.27 -21.67
N GLY A 293 -5.66 32.58 -21.88
CA GLY A 293 -6.76 33.46 -22.29
C GLY A 293 -6.88 34.75 -21.45
N ASP A 294 -6.92 35.90 -22.14
CA ASP A 294 -6.99 37.25 -21.55
C ASP A 294 -8.35 37.94 -21.76
N THR A 295 -9.37 37.20 -22.24
CA THR A 295 -10.68 37.80 -22.44
C THR A 295 -11.38 38.06 -21.10
N PRO A 296 -12.18 39.13 -20.97
CA PRO A 296 -12.86 39.47 -19.71
C PRO A 296 -13.82 38.38 -19.22
N GLU A 297 -14.32 37.54 -20.13
CA GLU A 297 -15.17 36.39 -19.83
C GLU A 297 -14.37 35.24 -19.21
N GLU A 298 -13.13 35.02 -19.66
CA GLU A 298 -12.21 34.02 -19.13
C GLU A 298 -11.57 34.45 -17.80
N THR A 299 -11.43 35.77 -17.57
CA THR A 299 -10.81 36.31 -16.35
C THR A 299 -11.78 36.46 -15.17
N ALA A 300 -13.09 36.52 -15.42
CA ALA A 300 -14.11 36.83 -14.42
C ALA A 300 -14.18 35.89 -13.20
N HIS A 301 -13.69 34.66 -13.32
CA HIS A 301 -13.72 33.66 -12.24
C HIS A 301 -12.32 33.33 -11.67
N ARG A 302 -11.27 34.07 -12.03
CA ARG A 302 -9.89 33.76 -11.64
C ARG A 302 -9.67 33.75 -10.12
N GLU A 303 -10.09 34.81 -9.43
CA GLU A 303 -9.94 34.95 -7.98
C GLU A 303 -10.66 33.83 -7.21
N THR A 304 -11.86 33.45 -7.67
CA THR A 304 -12.65 32.38 -7.05
C THR A 304 -12.15 30.98 -7.38
N ASP A 305 -11.43 30.82 -8.49
CA ASP A 305 -11.00 29.51 -8.97
C ASP A 305 -9.65 29.06 -8.40
N ALA A 306 -8.72 30.01 -8.16
CA ALA A 306 -7.34 29.71 -7.83
C ALA A 306 -7.16 28.88 -6.52
N PRO A 307 -7.86 29.19 -5.40
CA PRO A 307 -7.79 28.36 -4.19
C PRO A 307 -8.31 26.93 -4.40
N GLY A 308 -9.37 26.79 -5.20
CA GLY A 308 -9.92 25.48 -5.56
C GLY A 308 -8.97 24.66 -6.44
N LEU A 309 -8.25 25.31 -7.36
CA LEU A 309 -7.21 24.67 -8.16
C LEU A 309 -6.00 24.29 -7.31
N LEU A 310 -5.54 25.17 -6.42
CA LEU A 310 -4.48 24.86 -5.47
C LEU A 310 -4.86 23.65 -4.60
N PHE A 311 -6.08 23.62 -4.08
CA PHE A 311 -6.62 22.48 -3.35
C PHE A 311 -6.57 21.19 -4.21
N TYR A 312 -7.00 21.25 -5.47
CA TYR A 312 -6.89 20.11 -6.38
C TYR A 312 -5.44 19.65 -6.58
N TYR A 313 -4.49 20.55 -6.86
CA TYR A 313 -3.10 20.19 -7.17
C TYR A 313 -2.31 19.68 -5.95
N LEU A 314 -2.66 20.13 -4.75
CA LEU A 314 -2.09 19.60 -3.52
C LEU A 314 -2.61 18.18 -3.23
N PHE A 315 -3.87 17.91 -3.55
CA PHE A 315 -4.47 16.58 -3.47
C PHE A 315 -3.93 15.64 -4.56
N GLU A 316 -3.84 16.13 -5.79
CA GLU A 316 -3.44 15.34 -6.94
C GLU A 316 -1.93 15.12 -6.95
N ASN A 317 -1.53 13.89 -6.65
CA ASN A 317 -0.16 13.42 -6.76
C ASN A 317 -0.12 12.18 -7.67
N TRP A 318 -0.59 12.33 -8.92
CA TRP A 318 -0.65 11.24 -9.88
C TRP A 318 0.71 10.61 -10.15
N HIS A 319 1.80 11.39 -10.06
CA HIS A 319 3.15 10.89 -10.28
C HIS A 319 3.47 9.71 -9.36
N ASN A 320 3.06 9.75 -8.09
CA ASN A 320 3.26 8.63 -7.18
C ASN A 320 2.52 7.38 -7.67
N SER A 321 1.23 7.51 -7.96
CA SER A 321 0.41 6.43 -8.48
C SER A 321 0.99 5.84 -9.77
N TYR A 322 1.51 6.72 -10.63
CA TYR A 322 2.16 6.36 -11.88
C TYR A 322 3.41 5.51 -11.65
N THR A 323 4.27 5.92 -10.71
CA THR A 323 5.47 5.15 -10.37
C THR A 323 5.20 3.81 -9.69
N LEU A 324 4.08 3.68 -8.98
CA LEU A 324 3.74 2.47 -8.24
C LEU A 324 3.15 1.37 -9.13
N ILE A 325 2.24 1.72 -10.04
CA ILE A 325 1.41 0.72 -10.73
C ILE A 325 1.38 0.91 -12.23
N THR A 326 1.20 2.14 -12.73
CA THR A 326 0.80 2.34 -14.13
C THR A 326 1.98 2.42 -15.11
N ARG A 327 3.22 2.42 -14.62
CA ARG A 327 4.41 2.30 -15.48
C ARG A 327 4.45 0.91 -16.11
N LYS A 328 4.82 0.83 -17.41
CA LYS A 328 5.06 -0.45 -18.13
C LYS A 328 6.06 -1.39 -17.45
N GLU A 329 6.95 -0.82 -16.65
CA GLU A 329 7.94 -1.51 -15.81
C GLU A 329 7.51 -1.49 -14.34
N SER A 330 6.22 -1.65 -14.06
CA SER A 330 5.74 -1.74 -12.69
C SER A 330 6.44 -2.92 -12.01
N ARG A 331 6.73 -2.75 -10.72
CA ARG A 331 7.35 -3.81 -9.91
C ARG A 331 6.56 -5.11 -10.03
N TYR A 332 5.24 -5.02 -9.94
CA TYR A 332 4.33 -6.17 -9.98
C TYR A 332 4.36 -6.87 -11.34
N GLY A 333 4.37 -6.12 -12.44
CA GLY A 333 4.44 -6.70 -13.79
C GLY A 333 5.74 -7.45 -14.04
N ILE A 334 6.88 -6.90 -13.60
CA ILE A 334 8.20 -7.55 -13.71
C ILE A 334 8.23 -8.81 -12.84
N GLU A 335 7.79 -8.70 -11.59
CA GLU A 335 7.81 -9.80 -10.62
C GLU A 335 6.91 -10.97 -11.05
N LEU A 336 5.70 -10.70 -11.54
CA LEU A 336 4.80 -11.74 -12.07
C LEU A 336 5.40 -12.42 -13.31
N THR A 337 6.08 -11.65 -14.17
CA THR A 337 6.76 -12.19 -15.36
C THR A 337 7.91 -13.10 -14.97
N ASP A 338 8.69 -12.74 -13.95
CA ASP A 338 9.80 -13.56 -13.47
C ASP A 338 9.33 -14.80 -12.72
N LEU A 339 8.29 -14.69 -11.89
CA LEU A 339 7.62 -15.84 -11.28
C LEU A 339 7.11 -16.82 -12.33
N ARG A 340 6.52 -16.33 -13.43
CA ARG A 340 6.09 -17.17 -14.55
C ARG A 340 7.24 -17.96 -15.15
N LYS A 341 8.41 -17.33 -15.37
CA LYS A 341 9.61 -18.01 -15.89
C LYS A 341 10.11 -19.06 -14.90
N GLN A 342 10.14 -18.72 -13.60
CA GLN A 342 10.59 -19.64 -12.54
C GLN A 342 9.67 -20.85 -12.42
N MET A 343 8.34 -20.68 -12.50
CA MET A 343 7.37 -21.79 -12.50
C MET A 343 7.56 -22.72 -13.71
N MET A 344 7.85 -22.17 -14.89
CA MET A 344 8.10 -22.97 -16.10
C MET A 344 9.37 -23.82 -15.99
N LEU A 345 10.40 -23.33 -15.30
CA LEU A 345 11.65 -24.07 -15.09
C LEU A 345 11.52 -25.09 -13.96
N SER A 346 10.93 -24.68 -12.84
CA SER A 346 10.78 -25.51 -11.65
C SER A 346 9.49 -25.14 -10.90
N PRO A 347 8.37 -25.83 -11.13
CA PRO A 347 7.15 -25.56 -10.40
C PRO A 347 7.31 -25.99 -8.94
N GLN A 348 7.06 -25.06 -8.02
CA GLN A 348 7.16 -25.23 -6.57
C GLN A 348 5.96 -24.57 -5.88
N LEU A 349 5.59 -25.08 -4.69
CA LEU A 349 4.48 -24.53 -3.90
C LEU A 349 4.80 -23.14 -3.32
N SER A 350 6.07 -22.86 -3.04
CA SER A 350 6.57 -21.54 -2.58
C SER A 350 6.21 -20.39 -3.52
N HIS A 351 6.07 -20.67 -4.81
CA HIS A 351 5.63 -19.66 -5.77
C HIS A 351 4.18 -19.22 -5.54
N ILE A 352 3.32 -20.10 -5.01
CA ILE A 352 1.94 -19.76 -4.66
C ILE A 352 1.91 -18.84 -3.43
N ASP A 353 2.78 -19.07 -2.45
CA ASP A 353 2.89 -18.19 -1.28
C ASP A 353 3.26 -16.76 -1.71
N ARG A 354 4.22 -16.62 -2.64
CA ARG A 354 4.58 -15.30 -3.20
C ARG A 354 3.47 -14.68 -4.05
N LEU A 355 2.75 -15.48 -4.84
CA LEU A 355 1.56 -14.98 -5.56
C LEU A 355 0.46 -14.53 -4.60
N ASP A 356 0.30 -15.19 -3.45
CA ASP A 356 -0.65 -14.75 -2.42
C ASP A 356 -0.23 -13.43 -1.79
N SER A 357 1.05 -13.27 -1.42
CA SER A 357 1.57 -12.00 -0.89
C SER A 357 1.37 -10.85 -1.88
N ILE A 358 1.68 -11.07 -3.17
CA ILE A 358 1.42 -10.08 -4.23
C ILE A 358 -0.07 -9.75 -4.30
N GLY A 359 -0.95 -10.74 -4.23
CA GLY A 359 -2.40 -10.50 -4.22
C GLY A 359 -2.88 -9.68 -3.02
N ARG A 360 -2.26 -9.86 -1.84
CA ARG A 360 -2.54 -9.04 -0.65
C ARG A 360 -2.07 -7.61 -0.84
N GLU A 361 -0.84 -7.41 -1.34
CA GLU A 361 -0.29 -6.09 -1.67
C GLU A 361 -1.19 -5.33 -2.67
N LEU A 362 -1.55 -5.99 -3.79
CA LEU A 362 -2.44 -5.44 -4.81
C LEU A 362 -3.85 -5.16 -4.26
N GLY A 363 -4.35 -6.01 -3.36
CA GLY A 363 -5.63 -5.79 -2.68
C GLY A 363 -5.63 -4.54 -1.78
N VAL A 364 -4.52 -4.24 -1.11
CA VAL A 364 -4.35 -2.99 -0.33
C VAL A 364 -4.35 -1.78 -1.28
N LEU A 365 -3.59 -1.86 -2.37
CA LEU A 365 -3.53 -0.80 -3.38
C LEU A 365 -4.89 -0.54 -4.03
N LYS A 366 -5.65 -1.60 -4.39
CA LYS A 366 -7.00 -1.47 -4.94
C LYS A 366 -7.92 -0.67 -4.00
N ARG A 367 -7.94 -1.03 -2.71
CA ARG A 367 -8.76 -0.32 -1.70
C ARG A 367 -8.32 1.12 -1.52
N HIS A 368 -7.03 1.39 -1.60
CA HIS A 368 -6.47 2.73 -1.54
C HIS A 368 -6.96 3.61 -2.70
N TYR A 369 -6.85 3.18 -3.95
CA TYR A 369 -7.37 3.95 -5.09
C TYR A 369 -8.89 4.11 -5.05
N GLN A 370 -9.62 3.06 -4.64
CA GLN A 370 -11.07 3.17 -4.40
C GLN A 370 -11.41 4.22 -3.33
N SER A 371 -10.57 4.38 -2.29
CA SER A 371 -10.78 5.43 -1.29
C SER A 371 -10.56 6.84 -1.84
N TYR A 372 -9.65 7.02 -2.80
CA TYR A 372 -9.49 8.29 -3.53
C TYR A 372 -10.73 8.60 -4.36
N THR A 373 -11.26 7.62 -5.12
CA THR A 373 -12.51 7.79 -5.87
C THR A 373 -13.66 8.18 -4.95
N ARG A 374 -13.76 7.57 -3.75
CA ARG A 374 -14.76 7.94 -2.74
C ARG A 374 -14.60 9.37 -2.23
N ILE A 375 -13.37 9.84 -1.98
CA ILE A 375 -13.12 11.24 -1.59
C ILE A 375 -13.65 12.18 -2.68
N VAL A 376 -13.28 11.90 -3.94
CA VAL A 376 -13.71 12.71 -5.09
C VAL A 376 -15.24 12.74 -5.20
N ASP A 377 -15.90 11.59 -5.08
CA ASP A 377 -17.36 11.51 -5.12
C ASP A 377 -17.99 12.36 -4.00
N ARG A 378 -17.47 12.26 -2.77
CA ARG A 378 -17.96 13.08 -1.64
C ARG A 378 -17.73 14.57 -1.83
N LEU A 379 -16.62 14.97 -2.46
CA LEU A 379 -16.34 16.38 -2.74
C LEU A 379 -17.23 16.95 -3.85
N LEU A 380 -17.66 16.12 -4.80
CA LEU A 380 -18.50 16.54 -5.92
C LEU A 380 -20.01 16.50 -5.59
N GLU A 381 -20.42 15.71 -4.59
CA GLU A 381 -21.78 15.61 -4.08
C GLU A 381 -22.22 16.92 -3.36
N PRO A 382 -23.27 17.62 -3.83
CA PRO A 382 -23.82 18.75 -3.09
C PRO A 382 -24.51 18.27 -1.81
N ARG A 383 -24.23 18.93 -0.67
CA ARG A 383 -24.82 18.59 0.64
C ARG A 383 -25.59 19.75 1.25
N PRO A 384 -26.90 19.59 1.52
CA PRO A 384 -27.65 20.59 2.27
C PRO A 384 -27.19 20.59 3.74
N ALA A 385 -26.99 21.77 4.34
CA ALA A 385 -26.72 21.85 5.77
C ALA A 385 -27.94 21.37 6.56
N THR A 386 -27.71 20.40 7.45
CA THR A 386 -28.71 19.96 8.43
C THR A 386 -28.41 20.62 9.78
N ALA A 387 -29.44 20.94 10.57
CA ALA A 387 -29.27 21.55 11.90
C ALA A 387 -28.26 20.80 12.80
N ALA A 388 -28.30 19.46 12.80
CA ALA A 388 -27.33 18.62 13.53
C ALA A 388 -25.87 18.79 13.06
N SER A 389 -25.65 19.12 11.78
CA SER A 389 -24.31 19.37 11.24
C SER A 389 -23.75 20.72 11.68
N LEU A 390 -24.63 21.69 11.96
CA LEU A 390 -24.23 23.00 12.47
C LEU A 390 -23.86 22.91 13.96
N GLU A 391 -24.51 22.06 14.75
CA GLU A 391 -24.21 21.91 16.18
C GLU A 391 -22.83 21.27 16.45
N ASN A 392 -22.39 20.35 15.60
CA ASN A 392 -21.12 19.63 15.76
C ASN A 392 -19.85 20.48 15.54
N SER A 393 -19.98 21.73 15.05
CA SER A 393 -18.83 22.58 14.73
C SER A 393 -18.35 23.48 15.88
N ARG A 394 -19.10 23.62 16.98
CA ARG A 394 -18.78 24.59 18.06
C ARG A 394 -17.58 24.18 18.92
N ILE A 395 -16.36 24.62 18.57
CA ILE A 395 -15.25 24.70 19.54
C ILE A 395 -15.26 26.09 20.20
N ALA A 396 -15.90 26.16 21.38
CA ALA A 396 -15.84 27.23 22.41
C ALA A 396 -16.66 28.53 22.24
N SER A 397 -17.77 28.64 22.99
CA SER A 397 -17.94 29.58 24.12
C SER A 397 -19.36 29.47 24.70
N SER A 398 -19.46 28.75 25.83
CA SER A 398 -20.71 28.64 26.62
C SER A 398 -21.07 29.93 27.38
N GLU A 399 -20.34 31.03 27.18
CA GLU A 399 -20.49 32.26 27.97
C GLU A 399 -21.15 33.41 27.20
N THR A 400 -21.16 33.40 25.87
CA THR A 400 -21.69 34.51 25.06
C THR A 400 -23.08 34.27 24.48
N SER A 401 -23.64 33.05 24.63
CA SER A 401 -24.89 32.64 23.97
C SER A 401 -26.16 32.84 24.80
N GLN A 402 -26.10 33.45 26.00
CA GLN A 402 -27.32 33.79 26.76
C GLN A 402 -27.91 35.17 26.41
N ALA A 403 -27.23 35.99 25.59
CA ALA A 403 -27.66 37.36 25.33
C ALA A 403 -28.51 37.56 24.06
N SER A 404 -28.92 36.50 23.34
CA SER A 404 -29.60 36.66 22.04
C SER A 404 -30.74 35.67 21.78
N LEU A 405 -31.47 35.26 22.82
CA LEU A 405 -32.70 34.47 22.66
C LEU A 405 -33.99 35.32 22.65
N ASP A 406 -33.92 36.62 22.94
CA ASP A 406 -35.10 37.50 23.00
C ASP A 406 -35.13 38.53 21.86
N THR A 407 -35.24 38.08 20.61
CA THR A 407 -35.94 38.86 19.58
C THR A 407 -36.39 37.99 18.42
N VAL A 408 -37.61 37.50 18.54
CA VAL A 408 -38.36 36.85 17.45
C VAL A 408 -38.63 37.87 16.34
N ARG A 409 -38.05 37.65 15.16
CA ARG A 409 -38.58 38.14 13.88
C ARG A 409 -38.38 37.09 12.79
N PRO A 410 -39.45 36.55 12.18
CA PRO A 410 -39.34 35.58 11.11
C PRO A 410 -39.51 36.28 9.75
N LEU A 411 -38.43 36.66 9.09
CA LEU A 411 -38.38 36.81 7.62
C LEU A 411 -36.94 37.10 7.16
N ILE A 412 -36.23 36.08 6.67
CA ILE A 412 -35.34 36.12 5.51
C ILE A 412 -35.25 34.66 5.05
N THR A 413 -35.60 34.44 3.79
CA THR A 413 -35.44 33.19 3.04
C THR A 413 -34.07 32.58 3.30
N GLU A 414 -34.00 31.48 4.06
CA GLU A 414 -32.80 30.65 4.16
C GLU A 414 -32.50 30.13 2.75
N ARG A 415 -31.61 30.82 2.01
CA ARG A 415 -30.93 30.19 0.86
C ARG A 415 -30.36 28.90 1.41
N GLU A 416 -30.77 27.77 0.84
CA GLU A 416 -30.28 26.42 1.18
C GLU A 416 -28.78 26.48 1.47
N SER A 417 -28.42 26.58 2.76
CA SER A 417 -27.03 26.80 3.15
C SER A 417 -26.34 25.48 2.89
N MET A 418 -25.55 25.40 1.83
CA MET A 418 -24.73 24.20 1.58
C MET A 418 -23.66 24.11 2.67
N LEU A 419 -23.43 22.90 3.16
CA LEU A 419 -22.41 22.65 4.18
C LEU A 419 -21.03 22.58 3.53
N GLY A 420 -20.04 23.23 4.14
CA GLY A 420 -18.68 23.31 3.62
C GLY A 420 -18.48 24.37 2.55
N VAL A 421 -17.22 24.64 2.24
CA VAL A 421 -16.82 25.53 1.16
C VAL A 421 -16.93 24.77 -0.15
N SER A 422 -17.75 25.31 -1.07
CA SER A 422 -17.93 24.70 -2.39
C SER A 422 -16.68 24.84 -3.24
N LEU A 423 -16.29 23.75 -3.91
CA LEU A 423 -15.22 23.79 -4.91
C LEU A 423 -15.60 24.66 -6.10
N SER A 424 -14.62 25.36 -6.66
CA SER A 424 -14.77 26.12 -7.89
C SER A 424 -15.13 25.23 -9.07
N SER A 425 -15.79 25.79 -10.08
CA SER A 425 -16.24 25.02 -11.26
C SER A 425 -15.06 24.35 -11.97
N ALA A 426 -13.94 25.05 -12.11
CA ALA A 426 -12.70 24.54 -12.68
C ALA A 426 -12.13 23.37 -11.86
N ALA A 427 -12.08 23.50 -10.53
CA ALA A 427 -11.60 22.43 -9.66
C ALA A 427 -12.48 21.18 -9.77
N ARG A 428 -13.82 21.33 -9.81
CA ARG A 428 -14.76 20.21 -9.95
C ARG A 428 -14.51 19.40 -11.23
N VAL A 429 -14.26 20.08 -12.35
CA VAL A 429 -13.94 19.41 -13.63
C VAL A 429 -12.62 18.62 -13.52
N ARG A 430 -11.61 19.19 -12.85
CA ARG A 430 -10.31 18.53 -12.63
C ARG A 430 -10.43 17.30 -11.75
N PHE A 431 -11.18 17.40 -10.65
CA PHE A 431 -11.49 16.27 -9.79
C PHE A 431 -12.22 15.14 -10.54
N LYS A 432 -13.20 15.48 -11.38
CA LYS A 432 -13.88 14.49 -12.23
C LYS A 432 -12.92 13.78 -13.18
N ARG A 433 -12.05 14.54 -13.88
CA ARG A 433 -11.02 13.97 -14.75
C ARG A 433 -10.06 13.06 -13.99
N PHE A 434 -9.65 13.47 -12.79
CA PHE A 434 -8.74 12.69 -11.96
C PHE A 434 -9.35 11.36 -11.51
N LYS A 435 -10.65 11.35 -11.17
CA LYS A 435 -11.39 10.11 -10.95
C LYS A 435 -11.33 9.19 -12.17
N ASP A 436 -11.63 9.72 -13.37
CA ASP A 436 -11.56 8.93 -14.60
C ASP A 436 -10.14 8.37 -14.83
N GLN A 437 -9.10 9.13 -14.51
CA GLN A 437 -7.70 8.67 -14.60
C GLN A 437 -7.36 7.56 -13.60
N ILE A 438 -7.83 7.66 -12.35
CA ILE A 438 -7.67 6.59 -11.35
C ILE A 438 -8.35 5.31 -11.84
N ASP A 439 -9.59 5.41 -12.31
CA ASP A 439 -10.38 4.27 -12.76
C ASP A 439 -9.73 3.61 -13.99
N LEU A 440 -9.31 4.41 -14.98
CA LEU A 440 -8.76 3.91 -16.25
C LEU A 440 -7.32 3.42 -16.18
N TYR A 441 -6.47 4.00 -15.35
CA TYR A 441 -5.04 3.68 -15.36
C TYR A 441 -4.57 2.96 -14.10
N ALA A 442 -5.12 3.27 -12.92
CA ALA A 442 -4.66 2.64 -11.68
C ALA A 442 -5.48 1.39 -11.35
N LEU A 443 -6.82 1.49 -11.31
CA LEU A 443 -7.68 0.38 -10.92
C LEU A 443 -7.72 -0.74 -11.97
N SER A 444 -7.80 -0.39 -13.25
CA SER A 444 -7.74 -1.35 -14.35
C SER A 444 -6.44 -2.18 -14.34
N GLU A 445 -5.30 -1.52 -14.15
CA GLU A 445 -3.99 -2.16 -14.14
C GLU A 445 -3.81 -3.06 -12.91
N VAL A 446 -4.29 -2.64 -11.73
CA VAL A 446 -4.36 -3.51 -10.54
C VAL A 446 -5.22 -4.74 -10.81
N ASP A 447 -6.38 -4.57 -11.43
CA ASP A 447 -7.27 -5.67 -11.76
C ASP A 447 -6.64 -6.64 -12.77
N ASP A 448 -5.85 -6.13 -13.72
CA ASP A 448 -5.12 -6.98 -14.66
C ASP A 448 -3.99 -7.75 -13.99
N TYR A 449 -3.24 -7.16 -13.06
CA TYR A 449 -2.26 -7.91 -12.24
C TYR A 449 -2.92 -8.97 -11.36
N MET A 450 -4.09 -8.67 -10.79
CA MET A 450 -4.87 -9.64 -10.01
C MET A 450 -5.32 -10.84 -10.87
N LYS A 451 -5.82 -10.59 -12.09
CA LYS A 451 -6.16 -11.67 -13.05
C LYS A 451 -4.93 -12.47 -13.47
N GLN A 452 -3.80 -11.80 -13.73
CA GLN A 452 -2.54 -12.47 -14.07
C GLN A 452 -2.08 -13.38 -12.93
N LYS A 453 -2.14 -12.90 -11.68
CA LYS A 453 -1.85 -13.72 -10.49
C LYS A 453 -2.72 -14.97 -10.46
N GLU A 454 -4.05 -14.85 -10.58
CA GLU A 454 -4.96 -16.01 -10.57
C GLU A 454 -4.64 -17.02 -11.68
N SER A 455 -4.33 -16.53 -12.88
CA SER A 455 -3.88 -17.37 -14.00
C SER A 455 -2.59 -18.11 -13.70
N LEU A 456 -1.61 -17.46 -13.05
CA LEU A 456 -0.35 -18.08 -12.65
C LEU A 456 -0.53 -19.13 -11.54
N ILE A 457 -1.46 -18.93 -10.60
CA ILE A 457 -1.80 -19.96 -9.59
C ILE A 457 -2.30 -21.22 -10.29
N ALA A 458 -3.29 -21.08 -11.19
CA ALA A 458 -3.84 -22.21 -11.93
C ALA A 458 -2.77 -22.91 -12.79
N MET A 459 -1.91 -22.12 -13.45
CA MET A 459 -0.78 -22.63 -14.22
C MET A 459 0.20 -23.44 -13.36
N ASN A 460 0.56 -22.95 -12.17
CA ASN A 460 1.50 -23.65 -11.29
C ASN A 460 0.93 -24.99 -10.80
N PHE A 461 -0.36 -25.04 -10.43
CA PHE A 461 -1.01 -26.31 -10.08
C PHE A 461 -1.02 -27.31 -11.24
N ASN A 462 -1.32 -26.84 -12.45
CA ASN A 462 -1.27 -27.69 -13.65
C ASN A 462 0.14 -28.22 -13.92
N LEU A 463 1.17 -27.39 -13.76
CA LEU A 463 2.57 -27.80 -13.92
C LEU A 463 3.01 -28.83 -12.86
N ILE A 464 2.58 -28.66 -11.60
CA ILE A 464 2.83 -29.63 -10.52
C ILE A 464 2.15 -30.96 -10.85
N ALA A 465 0.87 -30.94 -11.23
CA ALA A 465 0.13 -32.16 -11.58
C ALA A 465 0.76 -32.89 -12.78
N MET A 466 1.21 -32.17 -13.80
CA MET A 466 1.95 -32.76 -14.92
C MET A 466 3.26 -33.41 -14.47
N LYS A 467 4.01 -32.74 -13.58
CA LYS A 467 5.26 -33.28 -13.05
C LYS A 467 5.02 -34.55 -12.23
N GLU A 468 4.04 -34.55 -11.34
CA GLU A 468 3.64 -35.74 -10.56
C GLU A 468 3.21 -36.89 -11.45
N SER A 469 2.46 -36.62 -12.54
CA SER A 469 2.08 -37.64 -13.51
C SER A 469 3.31 -38.26 -14.19
N VAL A 470 4.32 -37.47 -14.55
CA VAL A 470 5.56 -37.96 -15.18
C VAL A 470 6.39 -38.76 -14.17
N ASP A 471 6.49 -38.30 -12.94
CA ASP A 471 7.22 -39.00 -11.88
C ASP A 471 6.53 -40.32 -11.51
N MET A 472 5.19 -40.35 -11.50
CA MET A 472 4.40 -41.57 -11.33
C MET A 472 4.56 -42.53 -12.51
N GLU A 473 4.63 -42.04 -13.75
CA GLU A 473 4.93 -42.86 -14.92
C GLU A 473 6.32 -43.50 -14.81
N ARG A 474 7.31 -42.74 -14.36
CA ARG A 474 8.68 -43.24 -14.11
C ARG A 474 8.69 -44.29 -13.00
N LEU A 475 8.00 -44.06 -11.89
CA LEU A 475 7.88 -45.01 -10.79
C LEU A 475 7.22 -46.30 -11.27
N THR A 476 6.11 -46.20 -12.00
CA THR A 476 5.39 -47.34 -12.58
C THR A 476 6.30 -48.13 -13.52
N ARG A 477 7.13 -47.45 -14.33
CA ARG A 477 8.11 -48.09 -15.20
C ARG A 477 9.18 -48.84 -14.42
N VAL A 478 9.69 -48.28 -13.33
CA VAL A 478 10.66 -48.94 -12.44
C VAL A 478 10.03 -50.16 -11.76
N THR A 479 8.80 -50.02 -11.23
CA THR A 479 8.06 -51.13 -10.62
C THR A 479 7.80 -52.25 -11.62
N LEU A 480 7.38 -51.93 -12.85
CA LEU A 480 7.21 -52.92 -13.92
C LEU A 480 8.52 -53.65 -14.24
N LEU A 481 9.65 -52.94 -14.25
CA LEU A 481 10.97 -53.56 -14.43
C LEU A 481 11.34 -54.48 -13.26
N LEU A 482 11.07 -54.07 -12.02
CA LEU A 482 11.31 -54.88 -10.84
C LEU A 482 10.45 -56.15 -10.85
N THR A 483 9.16 -56.04 -11.16
CA THR A 483 8.25 -57.20 -11.29
C THR A 483 8.75 -58.17 -12.36
N LYS A 484 9.24 -57.66 -13.51
CA LYS A 484 9.85 -58.52 -14.55
C LYS A 484 11.09 -59.24 -14.04
N ALA A 485 11.93 -58.58 -13.23
CA ALA A 485 13.07 -59.24 -12.60
C ALA A 485 12.63 -60.32 -11.59
N THR A 486 11.63 -60.05 -10.76
CA THR A 486 11.09 -61.04 -9.81
C THR A 486 10.53 -62.28 -10.51
N ILE A 487 9.78 -62.10 -11.60
CA ILE A 487 9.27 -63.23 -12.43
C ILE A 487 10.43 -64.08 -12.97
N LEU A 488 11.56 -63.47 -13.33
CA LEU A 488 12.76 -64.19 -13.78
C LEU A 488 13.44 -64.97 -12.64
N PHE A 489 13.53 -64.38 -11.45
CA PHE A 489 14.29 -64.97 -10.32
C PHE A 489 13.49 -65.97 -9.48
N LEU A 490 12.15 -65.92 -9.50
CA LEU A 490 11.31 -66.82 -8.70
C LEU A 490 11.51 -68.31 -9.08
N PRO A 491 11.50 -68.72 -10.36
CA PRO A 491 11.73 -70.12 -10.75
C PRO A 491 13.16 -70.58 -10.45
N VAL A 492 14.13 -69.68 -10.60
CA VAL A 492 15.55 -69.94 -10.28
C VAL A 492 15.75 -70.14 -8.77
N SER A 493 15.05 -69.37 -7.95
CA SER A 493 15.07 -69.51 -6.49
C SER A 493 14.42 -70.83 -6.06
N LEU A 494 13.30 -71.21 -6.69
CA LEU A 494 12.63 -72.49 -6.44
C LEU A 494 13.51 -73.68 -6.85
N MET A 495 14.19 -73.59 -7.99
CA MET A 495 15.17 -74.59 -8.40
C MET A 495 16.33 -74.67 -7.41
N SER A 496 16.90 -73.54 -7.00
CA SER A 496 17.99 -73.51 -6.01
C SER A 496 17.56 -74.14 -4.69
N ALA A 497 16.31 -73.92 -4.27
CA ALA A 497 15.73 -74.55 -3.09
C ALA A 497 15.56 -76.07 -3.27
N TYR A 498 15.12 -76.53 -4.44
CA TYR A 498 14.99 -77.97 -4.75
C TYR A 498 16.32 -78.71 -4.63
N PHE A 499 17.41 -78.17 -5.19
CA PHE A 499 18.74 -78.77 -5.10
C PHE A 499 19.38 -78.64 -3.70
N SER A 500 18.78 -77.84 -2.81
CA SER A 500 19.21 -77.72 -1.40
C SER A 500 18.54 -78.75 -0.48
N ILE A 501 17.58 -79.54 -0.96
CA ILE A 501 16.93 -80.60 -0.17
C ILE A 501 17.80 -81.85 -0.22
N ASP A 502 18.26 -82.31 0.95
CA ASP A 502 18.96 -83.59 1.08
C ASP A 502 17.98 -84.75 0.95
N LEU A 503 17.84 -85.29 -0.27
CA LEU A 503 17.09 -86.51 -0.54
C LEU A 503 17.99 -87.73 -0.29
N THR A 504 17.55 -88.63 0.59
CA THR A 504 18.28 -89.86 0.91
C THR A 504 18.34 -90.78 -0.32
N GLY A 505 19.45 -90.71 -1.07
CA GLY A 505 19.73 -91.62 -2.18
C GLY A 505 20.37 -91.00 -3.42
N GLU A 506 20.36 -89.67 -3.58
CA GLU A 506 20.94 -89.02 -4.76
C GLU A 506 21.95 -87.92 -4.38
N ARG A 507 23.11 -87.90 -5.05
CA ARG A 507 24.11 -86.84 -4.90
C ARG A 507 24.13 -86.02 -6.19
N TYR A 508 23.59 -84.80 -6.12
CA TYR A 508 23.61 -83.88 -7.25
C TYR A 508 25.04 -83.43 -7.59
N THR A 509 25.37 -83.42 -8.87
CA THR A 509 26.65 -82.92 -9.37
C THR A 509 26.61 -81.42 -9.63
N VAL A 510 27.77 -80.76 -9.52
CA VAL A 510 27.90 -79.32 -9.85
C VAL A 510 27.46 -79.03 -11.28
N THR A 511 27.68 -79.98 -12.20
CA THR A 511 27.29 -79.87 -13.60
C THR A 511 25.77 -79.88 -13.80
N GLU A 512 25.04 -80.73 -13.08
CA GLU A 512 23.57 -80.79 -13.17
C GLU A 512 22.91 -79.51 -12.68
N TYR A 513 23.41 -78.92 -11.58
CA TYR A 513 22.92 -77.66 -11.06
C TYR A 513 22.99 -76.52 -12.10
N TRP A 514 24.16 -76.33 -12.72
CA TRP A 514 24.36 -75.25 -13.70
C TRP A 514 23.59 -75.47 -15.00
N VAL A 515 23.40 -76.73 -15.43
CA VAL A 515 22.58 -77.06 -16.60
C VAL A 515 21.10 -76.78 -16.33
N SER A 516 20.57 -77.23 -15.18
CA SER A 516 19.19 -76.95 -14.76
C SER A 516 18.93 -75.46 -14.58
N PHE A 517 19.89 -74.74 -13.99
CA PHE A 517 19.84 -73.27 -13.87
C PHE A 517 19.73 -72.60 -15.24
N GLY A 518 20.57 -72.99 -16.20
CA GLY A 518 20.58 -72.43 -17.55
C GLY A 518 19.25 -72.66 -18.29
N ILE A 519 18.70 -73.88 -18.22
CA ILE A 519 17.42 -74.23 -18.85
C ILE A 519 16.27 -73.42 -18.23
N ILE A 520 16.17 -73.37 -16.90
CA ILE A 520 15.07 -72.67 -16.21
C ILE A 520 15.15 -71.16 -16.43
N LEU A 521 16.34 -70.58 -16.39
CA LEU A 521 16.54 -69.16 -16.69
C LEU A 521 16.15 -68.83 -18.13
N PHE A 522 16.54 -69.68 -19.09
CA PHE A 522 16.20 -69.50 -20.50
C PHE A 522 14.69 -69.62 -20.74
N CYS A 523 14.04 -70.66 -20.21
CA CYS A 523 12.58 -70.82 -20.30
C CYS A 523 11.82 -69.64 -19.67
N SER A 524 12.28 -69.15 -18.52
CA SER A 524 11.69 -67.98 -17.84
C SER A 524 11.86 -66.70 -18.67
N TRP A 525 13.00 -66.54 -19.33
CA TRP A 525 13.26 -65.42 -20.23
C TRP A 525 12.39 -65.47 -21.50
N VAL A 526 12.24 -66.65 -22.11
CA VAL A 526 11.36 -66.86 -23.27
C VAL A 526 9.90 -66.59 -22.90
N ALA A 527 9.44 -67.07 -21.74
CA ALA A 527 8.10 -66.80 -21.24
C ALA A 527 7.85 -65.29 -21.06
N LEU A 528 8.78 -64.56 -20.42
CA LEU A 528 8.72 -63.10 -20.28
C LEU A 528 8.68 -62.38 -21.63
N PHE A 529 9.43 -62.86 -22.62
CA PHE A 529 9.43 -62.30 -23.97
C PHE A 529 8.07 -62.53 -24.65
N LEU A 530 7.54 -63.75 -24.60
CA LEU A 530 6.26 -64.12 -25.21
C LEU A 530 5.10 -63.32 -24.59
N PHE A 531 5.03 -63.27 -23.26
CA PHE A 531 4.04 -62.47 -22.53
C PHE A 531 4.19 -60.96 -22.80
N GLY A 532 5.44 -60.47 -22.93
CA GLY A 532 5.71 -59.07 -23.27
C GLY A 532 5.21 -58.67 -24.66
N VAL A 533 5.30 -59.57 -25.64
CA VAL A 533 4.79 -59.37 -27.01
C VAL A 533 3.25 -59.46 -27.04
N LEU A 534 2.67 -60.45 -26.38
CA LEU A 534 1.21 -60.64 -26.29
C LEU A 534 0.50 -59.49 -25.55
N SER A 535 1.12 -58.92 -24.52
CA SER A 535 0.53 -57.83 -23.72
C SER A 535 0.73 -56.43 -24.33
N GLY A 536 1.39 -56.29 -25.49
CA GLY A 536 1.69 -54.98 -26.10
C GLY A 536 2.72 -54.13 -25.34
N SER A 537 3.31 -54.65 -24.26
CA SER A 537 4.30 -53.98 -23.40
C SER A 537 5.72 -54.14 -24.00
N VAL A 538 5.98 -53.63 -25.20
CA VAL A 538 7.33 -53.67 -25.81
C VAL A 538 8.24 -52.54 -25.26
N GLN A 539 8.26 -52.34 -23.94
CA GLN A 539 9.19 -51.42 -23.27
C GLN A 539 10.61 -52.01 -23.13
N THR A 540 10.77 -53.33 -23.22
CA THR A 540 12.04 -54.05 -23.06
C THR A 540 13.05 -53.72 -24.15
N VAL A 541 12.60 -53.51 -25.40
CA VAL A 541 13.47 -53.21 -26.55
C VAL A 541 14.10 -51.81 -26.44
N VAL A 542 13.37 -50.83 -25.91
CA VAL A 542 13.86 -49.45 -25.77
C VAL A 542 14.90 -49.33 -24.64
N VAL A 543 14.67 -50.02 -23.52
CA VAL A 543 15.61 -50.04 -22.39
C VAL A 543 16.89 -50.78 -22.73
N LEU A 544 16.79 -51.94 -23.40
CA LEU A 544 17.96 -52.69 -23.87
C LEU A 544 18.79 -51.87 -24.86
N ARG A 545 18.14 -51.13 -25.77
CA ARG A 545 18.81 -50.23 -26.72
C ARG A 545 19.55 -49.09 -26.03
N ASN A 546 19.00 -48.53 -24.95
CA ASN A 546 19.63 -47.44 -24.19
C ASN A 546 20.80 -47.94 -23.31
N LEU A 547 20.67 -49.11 -22.69
CA LEU A 547 21.77 -49.79 -21.98
C LEU A 547 22.91 -50.16 -22.91
N TRP A 548 22.60 -50.70 -24.10
CA TRP A 548 23.61 -51.05 -25.10
C TRP A 548 24.35 -49.83 -25.66
N ARG A 549 23.68 -48.67 -25.76
CA ARG A 549 24.33 -47.37 -26.07
C ARG A 549 25.21 -46.86 -24.93
N GLY A 550 24.78 -47.02 -23.68
CA GLY A 550 25.57 -46.69 -22.49
C GLY A 550 26.84 -47.52 -22.38
N ALA A 551 26.74 -48.84 -22.56
CA ALA A 551 27.87 -49.75 -22.60
C ALA A 551 28.84 -49.45 -23.76
N LYS A 552 28.33 -49.07 -24.95
CA LYS A 552 29.18 -48.59 -26.07
C LYS A 552 29.93 -47.29 -25.75
N ARG A 553 29.32 -46.37 -25.00
CA ARG A 553 29.99 -45.12 -24.57
C ARG A 553 31.04 -45.38 -23.48
N PHE A 554 30.74 -46.28 -22.54
CA PHE A 554 31.69 -46.68 -21.51
C PHE A 554 32.88 -47.45 -22.11
N GLY A 555 32.63 -48.33 -23.08
CA GLY A 555 33.67 -49.01 -23.85
C GLY A 555 34.54 -48.05 -24.68
N LYS A 556 33.95 -47.00 -25.28
CA LYS A 556 34.71 -45.94 -25.96
C LYS A 556 35.52 -45.07 -25.00
N TRP A 557 35.03 -44.84 -23.78
CA TRP A 557 35.77 -44.11 -22.75
C TRP A 557 36.98 -44.92 -22.25
N LEU A 558 36.80 -46.23 -22.03
CA LEU A 558 37.90 -47.15 -21.70
C LEU A 558 38.93 -47.29 -22.83
N SER A 559 38.54 -47.15 -24.10
CA SER A 559 39.49 -47.16 -25.22
C SER A 559 40.22 -45.82 -25.45
N CYS A 560 39.78 -44.73 -24.81
CA CYS A 560 40.48 -43.44 -24.79
C CYS A 560 41.40 -43.26 -23.57
N ALA A 561 41.29 -44.15 -22.57
CA ALA A 561 42.09 -44.13 -21.33
C ALA A 561 43.27 -45.12 -21.34
N ARG A 562 43.50 -45.82 -22.46
CA ARG A 562 44.76 -46.46 -22.83
C ARG A 562 45.37 -45.67 -23.96
#